data_AF-A0A8H7ZU19-F1
#
_entry.id   AF-A0A8H7ZU19-F1
#
_cell.length_a   1.000
_cell.length_b   1.000
_cell.length_c   1.000
_cell.angle_alpha   90.00
_cell.angle_beta   90.00
_cell.angle_gamma   90.00
#
_symmetry.space_group_name_H-M   'P 1'
#
loop_
_entity.id
_entity.type
_entity.pdbx_description
1 polymer ?
#
loop_
_entity_poly.entity_id
_entity_poly.type
_entity_poly.pdbx_seq_one_letter_code
_entity_poly.pdbx_strand_id
1 'polypeptide(L)'
;MNRTVVCRSRANQDEIAKFDSQDWKYEMRRGLWHFRPPLMRTVRRLFIFPPCLEIQEILPGFWLGPYCCSKNLSLLQSRGITHVVCLRDSVERSIIRPHFPDKFQYLIIEVSDSPLENLIPHFAGARQFVEGALKSGGRVLVHCNDGISRSPAFAVAYVM
;
A
#
# COMPACT_ATOMS: atom_id res chain seq x y z
N MET A 1 0.22 14.74 -47.03
CA MET A 1 -0.73 15.41 -46.11
C MET A 1 -0.43 14.91 -44.70
N ASN A 2 0.49 15.55 -43.99
CA ASN A 2 0.81 15.26 -42.58
C ASN A 2 0.21 16.37 -41.72
N ARG A 3 -0.70 16.04 -40.80
CA ARG A 3 -1.20 16.99 -39.79
C ARG A 3 -0.54 16.68 -38.45
N THR A 4 0.55 17.40 -38.18
CA THR A 4 1.05 17.60 -36.83
C THR A 4 0.13 18.60 -36.13
N VAL A 5 -0.59 18.18 -35.09
CA VAL A 5 -1.35 19.11 -34.24
C VAL A 5 -0.46 19.47 -33.05
N VAL A 6 0.11 20.67 -33.13
CA VAL A 6 0.82 21.31 -32.01
C VAL A 6 -0.26 22.00 -31.16
N CYS A 7 -0.59 21.42 -30.00
CA CYS A 7 -1.34 22.12 -28.97
C CYS A 7 -0.37 22.96 -28.14
N ARG A 8 -0.24 24.26 -28.46
CA ARG A 8 0.30 25.25 -27.54
C ARG A 8 -0.75 25.55 -26.47
N SER A 9 -0.64 24.96 -25.28
CA SER A 9 -1.22 25.57 -24.08
C SER A 9 -0.12 26.36 -23.37
N ARG A 10 -0.37 27.66 -23.19
CA ARG A 10 0.39 28.51 -22.29
C ARG A 10 0.04 28.08 -20.87
N ALA A 11 0.71 27.07 -20.36
CA ALA A 11 0.83 26.87 -18.92
C ALA A 11 2.23 27.37 -18.55
N ASN A 12 2.26 28.41 -17.72
CA ASN A 12 3.50 28.94 -17.17
C ASN A 12 4.19 27.80 -16.40
N GLN A 13 5.47 27.55 -16.66
CA GLN A 13 6.24 26.44 -16.08
C GLN A 13 6.44 26.57 -14.55
N ASP A 14 5.96 27.65 -13.93
CA ASP A 14 6.12 27.94 -12.51
C ASP A 14 4.95 27.43 -11.63
N GLU A 15 3.84 26.95 -12.22
CA GLU A 15 2.68 26.44 -11.45
C GLU A 15 2.67 24.91 -11.26
N ILE A 16 3.75 24.22 -11.65
CA ILE A 16 3.99 22.84 -11.19
C ILE A 16 4.80 22.92 -9.89
N ALA A 17 4.24 23.62 -8.91
CA ALA A 17 4.77 23.62 -7.56
C ALA A 17 4.45 22.25 -6.93
N LYS A 18 5.45 21.36 -6.99
CA LYS A 18 5.72 20.23 -6.09
C LYS A 18 4.53 19.82 -5.21
N PHE A 19 3.61 19.03 -5.77
CA PHE A 19 2.71 18.23 -4.94
C PHE A 19 3.51 17.03 -4.42
N ASP A 20 4.22 17.25 -3.31
CA ASP A 20 5.00 16.24 -2.63
C ASP A 20 4.04 15.24 -1.96
N SER A 21 4.31 13.94 -2.12
CA SER A 21 3.50 12.85 -1.57
C SER A 21 3.50 12.82 -0.04
N GLN A 22 4.26 13.70 0.62
CA GLN A 22 4.26 13.89 2.07
C GLN A 22 3.19 14.88 2.56
N ASP A 23 2.65 15.74 1.70
CA ASP A 23 1.76 16.83 2.09
C ASP A 23 0.38 16.34 2.58
N TRP A 24 -0.13 15.26 1.97
CA TRP A 24 -1.42 14.69 2.36
C TRP A 24 -1.39 14.00 3.74
N LYS A 25 -0.25 13.40 4.13
CA LYS A 25 -0.06 12.80 5.47
C LYS A 25 0.04 13.87 6.57
N TYR A 26 0.37 15.11 6.20
CA TYR A 26 0.47 16.27 7.09
C TYR A 26 -0.89 16.95 7.30
N GLU A 27 -1.66 17.15 6.22
CA GLU A 27 -3.03 17.68 6.23
C GLU A 27 -4.01 16.78 7.03
N MET A 28 -3.91 15.46 6.91
CA MET A 28 -4.72 14.50 7.70
C MET A 28 -4.50 14.65 9.21
N ARG A 29 -3.31 15.06 9.65
CA ARG A 29 -2.96 15.22 11.07
C ARG A 29 -3.53 16.50 11.70
N ARG A 30 -3.91 17.48 10.89
CA ARG A 30 -4.37 18.80 11.37
C ARG A 30 -5.89 18.98 11.40
N GLY A 31 -6.68 18.02 10.90
CA GLY A 31 -8.14 18.13 10.90
C GLY A 31 -8.70 19.32 10.09
N LEU A 32 -7.88 19.97 9.26
CA LEU A 32 -8.19 21.21 8.53
C LEU A 32 -8.95 20.96 7.21
N TRP A 33 -9.90 20.04 7.17
CA TRP A 33 -10.73 19.76 5.98
C TRP A 33 -11.80 20.83 5.69
N HIS A 34 -11.71 22.03 6.27
CA HIS A 34 -12.75 23.07 6.16
C HIS A 34 -12.44 24.17 5.13
N PHE A 35 -11.42 24.02 4.28
CA PHE A 35 -11.21 24.96 3.18
C PHE A 35 -12.06 24.56 1.96
N ARG A 36 -13.26 25.13 1.86
CA ARG A 36 -14.07 25.12 0.63
C ARG A 36 -13.68 26.32 -0.24
N PRO A 37 -12.92 26.14 -1.34
CA PRO A 37 -12.87 27.20 -2.34
C PRO A 37 -14.26 27.31 -3.01
N PRO A 38 -14.81 28.53 -3.16
CA PRO A 38 -16.01 28.71 -3.95
C PRO A 38 -15.61 28.53 -5.42
N LEU A 39 -16.43 27.79 -6.17
CA LEU A 39 -16.36 27.64 -7.63
C LEU A 39 -15.51 26.49 -8.21
N MET A 40 -15.78 25.24 -7.80
CA MET A 40 -15.57 24.08 -8.69
C MET A 40 -16.75 23.12 -8.61
N ARG A 41 -17.70 23.26 -9.54
CA ARG A 41 -18.93 22.46 -9.60
C ARG A 41 -18.90 21.28 -10.59
N THR A 42 -17.77 20.97 -11.24
CA THR A 42 -17.76 19.94 -12.32
C THR A 42 -16.63 18.90 -12.27
N VAL A 43 -15.71 18.92 -11.30
CA VAL A 43 -14.69 17.86 -11.16
C VAL A 43 -14.92 17.03 -9.90
N ARG A 44 -16.18 16.67 -9.65
CA ARG A 44 -16.58 15.85 -8.50
C ARG A 44 -16.68 14.38 -8.88
N ARG A 45 -15.61 13.77 -9.42
CA ARG A 45 -15.65 12.33 -9.75
C ARG A 45 -14.32 11.59 -9.94
N LEU A 46 -13.24 11.89 -9.19
CA LEU A 46 -12.08 10.97 -9.20
C LEU A 46 -11.17 10.96 -7.96
N PHE A 47 -11.64 11.39 -6.78
CA PHE A 47 -10.90 11.21 -5.52
C PHE A 47 -11.87 10.89 -4.37
N ILE A 48 -12.71 9.89 -4.57
CA ILE A 48 -13.33 9.18 -3.45
C ILE A 48 -12.29 8.13 -3.07
N PHE A 49 -11.60 8.32 -1.93
CA PHE A 49 -10.81 7.24 -1.32
C PHE A 49 -11.69 5.99 -1.33
N PRO A 50 -11.33 4.92 -2.06
CA PRO A 50 -12.14 3.73 -2.08
C PRO A 50 -12.31 3.24 -0.64
N PRO A 51 -13.44 2.57 -0.31
CA PRO A 51 -13.58 1.91 0.98
C PRO A 51 -12.33 1.05 1.23
N CYS A 52 -11.91 0.96 2.50
CA CYS A 52 -10.80 0.12 2.93
C CYS A 52 -10.79 -1.18 2.12
N LEU A 53 -9.81 -1.31 1.21
CA LEU A 53 -9.77 -2.42 0.26
C LEU A 53 -9.78 -3.75 1.03
N GLU A 54 -10.57 -4.72 0.58
CA GLU A 54 -10.56 -6.04 1.19
C GLU A 54 -9.25 -6.78 0.88
N ILE A 55 -8.96 -7.83 1.65
CA ILE A 55 -7.85 -8.73 1.30
C ILE A 55 -8.24 -9.57 0.08
N GLN A 56 -7.32 -9.71 -0.86
CA GLN A 56 -7.52 -10.45 -2.09
C GLN A 56 -6.51 -11.59 -2.18
N GLU A 57 -6.99 -12.79 -2.52
CA GLU A 57 -6.13 -13.92 -2.86
C GLU A 57 -5.60 -13.72 -4.28
N ILE A 58 -4.27 -13.65 -4.43
CA ILE A 58 -3.60 -13.50 -5.73
C ILE A 58 -3.20 -14.87 -6.26
N LEU A 59 -2.68 -15.73 -5.39
CA LEU A 59 -2.34 -17.13 -5.67
C LEU A 59 -2.91 -18.02 -4.56
N PRO A 60 -3.08 -19.34 -4.78
CA PRO A 60 -3.57 -20.24 -3.74
C PRO A 60 -2.77 -20.11 -2.44
N GLY A 61 -3.43 -19.64 -1.38
CA GLY A 61 -2.81 -19.42 -0.06
C GLY A 61 -2.00 -18.13 0.09
N PHE A 62 -1.90 -17.28 -0.95
CA PHE A 62 -1.16 -16.02 -0.92
C PHE A 62 -2.10 -14.82 -1.11
N TRP A 63 -2.20 -14.01 -0.06
CA TRP A 63 -3.15 -12.91 0.07
C TRP A 63 -2.43 -11.56 0.13
N LEU A 64 -3.08 -10.54 -0.42
CA LEU A 64 -2.63 -9.15 -0.41
C LEU A 64 -3.72 -8.28 0.19
N GLY A 65 -3.35 -7.27 1.00
CA GLY A 65 -4.29 -6.20 1.34
C GLY A 65 -3.72 -5.08 2.18
N PRO A 66 -4.59 -4.20 2.71
CA PRO A 66 -4.20 -3.08 3.56
C PRO A 66 -4.01 -3.46 5.04
N TYR A 67 -3.36 -2.58 5.79
CA TYR A 67 -3.16 -2.74 7.23
C TYR A 67 -4.48 -2.83 8.00
N CYS A 68 -5.52 -2.12 7.59
CA CYS A 68 -6.80 -2.14 8.28
C CYS A 68 -7.40 -3.55 8.38
N CYS A 69 -7.24 -4.37 7.35
CA CYS A 69 -7.68 -5.77 7.35
C CYS A 69 -6.84 -6.67 8.26
N SER A 70 -5.53 -6.40 8.38
CA SER A 70 -4.63 -7.17 9.25
C SER A 70 -5.01 -7.10 10.75
N LYS A 71 -5.79 -6.09 11.14
CA LYS A 71 -6.28 -5.92 12.52
C LYS A 71 -7.53 -6.77 12.81
N ASN A 72 -8.21 -7.28 11.80
CA ASN A 72 -9.45 -8.04 11.98
C ASN A 72 -9.14 -9.53 12.15
N LEU A 73 -9.15 -10.00 13.41
CA LEU A 73 -8.84 -11.40 13.73
C LEU A 73 -9.78 -12.39 13.02
N SER A 74 -11.09 -12.11 13.04
CA SER A 74 -12.11 -12.98 12.44
C SER A 74 -11.91 -13.10 10.94
N LEU A 75 -11.54 -12.01 10.26
CA LEU A 75 -11.20 -12.03 8.84
C LEU A 75 -9.99 -12.93 8.59
N LEU A 76 -8.89 -12.75 9.33
CA LEU A 76 -7.68 -13.57 9.17
C LEU A 76 -7.94 -15.06 9.40
N GLN A 77 -8.72 -15.39 10.43
CA GLN A 77 -9.10 -16.76 10.76
C GLN A 77 -10.03 -17.38 9.71
N SER A 78 -11.03 -16.63 9.23
CA SER A 78 -11.95 -17.12 8.19
C SER A 78 -11.24 -17.43 6.87
N ARG A 79 -10.15 -16.72 6.56
CA ARG A 79 -9.30 -17.00 5.40
C ARG A 79 -8.17 -18.00 5.69
N GLY A 80 -8.06 -18.50 6.92
CA GLY A 80 -7.06 -19.47 7.34
C GLY A 80 -5.62 -18.94 7.27
N ILE A 81 -5.43 -17.62 7.42
CA ILE A 81 -4.09 -17.01 7.43
C ILE A 81 -3.28 -17.57 8.60
N THR A 82 -2.02 -17.93 8.35
CA THR A 82 -1.09 -18.43 9.39
C THR A 82 0.15 -17.55 9.49
N HIS A 83 0.55 -16.91 8.40
CA HIS A 83 1.73 -16.06 8.32
C HIS A 83 1.36 -14.67 7.79
N VAL A 84 2.02 -13.64 8.28
CA VAL A 84 1.77 -12.25 7.90
C VAL A 84 3.09 -11.54 7.60
N VAL A 85 3.22 -11.00 6.39
CA VAL A 85 4.32 -10.11 6.00
C VAL A 85 3.85 -8.67 6.14
N CYS A 86 4.50 -7.94 7.04
CA CYS A 86 4.20 -6.55 7.38
C CYS A 86 5.27 -5.64 6.81
N LEU A 87 4.90 -4.87 5.78
CA LEU A 87 5.75 -3.86 5.14
C LEU A 87 5.40 -2.48 5.71
N ARG A 88 6.36 -1.84 6.37
CA ARG A 88 6.13 -0.53 7.00
C ARG A 88 7.38 0.32 6.95
N ASP A 89 7.23 1.64 7.08
CA ASP A 89 8.38 2.49 7.35
C ASP A 89 8.77 2.40 8.83
N SER A 90 10.04 2.62 9.14
CA SER A 90 10.56 2.83 10.50
C SER A 90 9.72 3.83 11.30
N VAL A 91 9.28 4.93 10.68
CA VAL A 91 8.45 5.97 11.34
C VAL A 91 7.00 5.49 11.58
N GLU A 92 6.55 4.49 10.84
CA GLU A 92 5.20 3.90 10.95
C GLU A 92 5.15 2.79 12.01
N ARG A 93 6.27 2.44 12.68
CA ARG A 93 6.39 1.34 13.65
C ARG A 93 5.39 1.41 14.81
N SER A 94 5.03 2.62 15.25
CA SER A 94 4.05 2.81 16.32
C SER A 94 2.61 2.55 15.84
N ILE A 95 2.33 2.73 14.55
CA ILE A 95 0.99 2.63 13.95
C ILE A 95 0.77 1.24 13.37
N ILE A 96 1.68 0.79 12.51
CA ILE A 96 1.61 -0.48 11.78
C ILE A 96 2.40 -1.52 12.58
N ARG A 97 1.70 -2.32 13.38
CA ARG A 97 2.31 -3.32 14.27
C ARG A 97 1.60 -4.68 14.17
N PRO A 98 2.31 -5.79 14.42
CA PRO A 98 1.70 -7.10 14.57
C PRO A 98 0.64 -7.07 15.67
N HIS A 99 -0.61 -7.34 15.33
CA HIS A 99 -1.70 -7.25 16.31
C HIS A 99 -1.91 -8.56 17.08
N PHE A 100 -1.55 -9.71 16.48
CA PHE A 100 -1.76 -11.03 17.06
C PHE A 100 -0.50 -11.90 17.01
N PRO A 101 0.61 -11.47 17.63
CA PRO A 101 1.89 -12.18 17.57
C PRO A 101 1.83 -13.62 18.09
N ASP A 102 0.90 -13.92 19.01
CA ASP A 102 0.73 -15.27 19.58
C ASP A 102 -0.04 -16.23 18.67
N LYS A 103 -0.66 -15.73 17.58
CA LYS A 103 -1.55 -16.52 16.70
C LYS A 103 -0.99 -16.70 15.30
N PHE A 104 -0.20 -15.75 14.81
CA PHE A 104 0.37 -15.79 13.47
C PHE A 104 1.86 -15.55 13.52
N GLN A 105 2.59 -16.11 12.57
CA GLN A 105 4.00 -15.80 12.40
C GLN A 105 4.16 -14.53 11.58
N TYR A 106 4.98 -13.60 12.06
CA TYR A 106 5.17 -12.31 11.41
C TYR A 106 6.57 -12.20 10.81
N LEU A 107 6.64 -11.71 9.59
CA LEU A 107 7.84 -11.13 9.00
C LEU A 107 7.64 -9.63 8.89
N ILE A 108 8.48 -8.84 9.56
CA ILE A 108 8.44 -7.38 9.49
C ILE A 108 9.59 -6.92 8.61
N ILE A 109 9.27 -6.15 7.59
CA ILE A 109 10.25 -5.56 6.67
C ILE A 109 10.08 -4.04 6.74
N GLU A 110 11.13 -3.37 7.16
CA GLU A 110 11.15 -1.91 7.29
C GLU A 110 11.64 -1.29 5.98
N VAL A 111 10.69 -0.76 5.19
CA VAL A 111 10.94 -0.14 3.88
C VAL A 111 10.04 1.09 3.72
N SER A 112 10.65 2.18 3.24
CA SER A 112 9.93 3.41 2.98
C SER A 112 9.02 3.30 1.75
N ASP A 113 7.90 4.03 1.76
CA ASP A 113 7.02 4.15 0.59
C ASP A 113 7.50 5.30 -0.32
N SER A 114 8.74 5.18 -0.79
CA SER A 114 9.45 6.19 -1.55
C SER A 114 9.97 5.58 -2.85
N PRO A 115 9.92 6.31 -3.99
CA PRO A 115 10.49 5.83 -5.25
C PRO A 115 12.02 5.63 -5.20
N LEU A 116 12.68 6.17 -4.18
CA LEU A 116 14.13 6.03 -3.97
C LEU A 116 14.49 4.81 -3.10
N GLU A 117 13.48 4.16 -2.50
CA GLU A 117 13.70 3.00 -1.63
C GLU A 117 14.12 1.77 -2.45
N ASN A 118 15.22 1.12 -2.06
CA ASN A 118 15.66 -0.10 -2.71
C ASN A 118 15.04 -1.34 -2.06
N LEU A 119 14.05 -1.94 -2.73
CA LEU A 119 13.34 -3.13 -2.22
C LEU A 119 14.08 -4.45 -2.51
N ILE A 120 15.01 -4.47 -3.46
CA ILE A 120 15.68 -5.68 -3.96
C ILE A 120 16.32 -6.53 -2.84
N PRO A 121 17.05 -5.94 -1.88
CA PRO A 121 17.70 -6.71 -0.82
C PRO A 121 16.73 -7.52 0.04
N HIS A 122 15.47 -7.08 0.13
CA HIS A 122 14.46 -7.68 1.00
C HIS A 122 13.71 -8.84 0.32
N PHE A 123 13.77 -8.96 -1.01
CA PHE A 123 12.99 -9.95 -1.75
C PHE A 123 13.38 -11.38 -1.43
N ALA A 124 14.68 -11.67 -1.28
CA ALA A 124 15.13 -13.04 -0.98
C ALA A 124 14.57 -13.54 0.36
N GLY A 125 14.65 -12.72 1.41
CA GLY A 125 14.11 -13.06 2.73
C GLY A 125 12.59 -13.17 2.73
N ALA A 126 11.89 -12.23 2.08
CA ALA A 126 10.44 -12.28 1.94
C ALA A 126 9.97 -13.54 1.19
N ARG A 127 10.64 -13.87 0.09
CA ARG A 127 10.35 -15.07 -0.70
C ARG A 127 10.55 -16.34 0.10
N GLN A 128 11.66 -16.46 0.82
CA GLN A 128 11.94 -17.64 1.65
C GLN A 128 10.86 -17.85 2.72
N PHE A 129 10.42 -16.77 3.38
CA PHE A 129 9.34 -16.83 4.36
C PHE A 129 8.01 -17.25 3.74
N VAL A 130 7.64 -16.65 2.60
CA VAL A 130 6.40 -16.98 1.88
C VAL A 130 6.41 -18.43 1.40
N GLU A 131 7.48 -18.87 0.73
CA GLU A 131 7.59 -20.25 0.26
C GLU A 131 7.57 -21.26 1.40
N GLY A 132 8.26 -20.97 2.51
CA GLY A 132 8.26 -21.85 3.68
C GLY A 132 6.85 -22.03 4.26
N ALA A 133 6.11 -20.94 4.39
CA ALA A 133 4.73 -20.95 4.87
C ALA A 133 3.79 -21.71 3.94
N LEU A 134 3.90 -21.53 2.62
CA LEU A 134 3.06 -22.24 1.66
C LEU A 134 3.38 -23.73 1.57
N LYS A 135 4.67 -24.10 1.63
CA LYS A 135 5.13 -25.50 1.66
C LYS A 135 4.64 -26.25 2.90
N SER A 136 4.47 -25.57 4.02
CA SER A 136 3.88 -26.16 5.24
C SER A 136 2.35 -26.24 5.19
N GLY A 137 1.71 -25.93 4.06
CA GLY A 137 0.24 -25.88 3.93
C GLY A 137 -0.40 -24.66 4.60
N GLY A 138 0.41 -23.66 4.97
CA GLY A 138 -0.05 -22.41 5.54
C GLY A 138 -0.59 -21.43 4.49
N ARG A 139 -1.09 -20.29 4.96
CA ARG A 139 -1.55 -19.19 4.11
C ARG A 139 -0.91 -17.89 4.59
N VAL A 140 -0.50 -17.06 3.64
CA VAL A 140 0.27 -15.84 3.90
C VAL A 140 -0.55 -14.63 3.53
N LEU A 141 -0.58 -13.62 4.40
CA LEU A 141 -1.05 -12.27 4.07
C LEU A 141 0.14 -11.32 3.96
N VAL A 142 0.30 -10.66 2.82
CA VAL A 142 1.25 -9.55 2.63
C VAL A 142 0.48 -8.24 2.68
N HIS A 143 0.86 -7.33 3.59
CA HIS A 143 0.23 -6.03 3.69
C HIS A 143 1.26 -4.91 3.90
N CYS A 144 0.89 -3.71 3.46
CA CYS A 144 1.53 -2.46 3.87
C CYS A 144 0.50 -1.58 4.58
N ASN A 145 0.62 -0.24 4.49
CA ASN A 145 -0.41 0.66 5.02
C ASN A 145 -1.73 0.52 4.24
N ASP A 146 -1.72 0.91 2.96
CA ASP A 146 -2.93 0.97 2.13
C ASP A 146 -3.10 -0.23 1.18
N GLY A 147 -2.08 -1.09 1.07
CA GLY A 147 -2.13 -2.25 0.17
C GLY A 147 -1.91 -1.92 -1.30
N ILE A 148 -1.35 -0.75 -1.63
CA ILE A 148 -1.31 -0.22 -3.02
C ILE A 148 0.11 -0.15 -3.63
N SER A 149 1.15 0.09 -2.81
CA SER A 149 2.51 0.34 -3.31
C SER A 149 3.50 -0.76 -2.88
N ARG A 150 3.93 -0.73 -1.61
CA ARG A 150 4.90 -1.69 -1.07
C ARG A 150 4.45 -3.14 -1.14
N SER A 151 3.25 -3.48 -0.66
CA SER A 151 2.81 -4.88 -0.64
C SER A 151 2.54 -5.47 -2.04
N PRO A 152 1.94 -4.74 -3.01
CA PRO A 152 1.89 -5.22 -4.39
C PRO A 152 3.27 -5.41 -5.01
N ALA A 153 4.24 -4.52 -4.74
CA ALA A 153 5.59 -4.68 -5.26
C ALA A 153 6.24 -6.01 -4.81
N PHE A 154 6.10 -6.37 -3.53
CA PHE A 154 6.56 -7.66 -3.01
C PHE A 154 5.75 -8.84 -3.57
N ALA A 155 4.45 -8.68 -3.78
CA ALA A 155 3.63 -9.70 -4.42
C ALA A 155 4.10 -9.98 -5.86
N VAL A 156 4.36 -8.93 -6.64
CA VAL A 156 4.90 -9.07 -8.01
C VAL A 156 6.28 -9.71 -7.99
N ALA A 157 7.18 -9.27 -7.10
CA ALA A 157 8.52 -9.85 -6.96
C ALA A 157 8.51 -11.33 -6.53
N TYR A 158 7.45 -11.78 -5.87
CA TYR A 158 7.26 -13.19 -5.53
C TYR A 158 6.79 -14.02 -6.74
N VAL A 159 5.94 -13.44 -7.60
CA VAL A 159 5.39 -14.12 -8.79
C VAL A 159 6.42 -14.21 -9.92
N MET A 160 7.26 -13.18 -10.08
CA MET A 160 8.36 -13.15 -11.06
C MET A 160 9.51 -14.07 -10.66
#